data_AF-A0A3M2SSQ2-F1
#
_entry.id   AF-A0A3M2SSQ2-F1
#
_cell.length_a   1.000
_cell.length_b   1.000
_cell.length_c   1.000
_cell.angle_alpha   90.00
_cell.angle_beta   90.00
_cell.angle_gamma   90.00
#
_symmetry.space_group_name_H-M   'P 1'
#
loop_
_entity.id
_entity.type
_entity.pdbx_description
1 polymer ?
#
loop_
_entity_poly.entity_id
_entity_poly.type
_entity_poly.pdbx_seq_one_letter_code
_entity_poly.pdbx_strand_id
1 'polypeptide(L)' 'MALMMVSQNLTPEDVMNPDRDMSFPDSVVDMMRGNLGQPPGGWPRAIQAKVLKGETPITDRPGVHLEPVDLEAERAKL' A
#
# COMPACT_ATOMS: atom_id res chain seq x y z
N MET A 1 9.04 5.68 0.14
CA MET A 1 8.69 7.03 -0.38
C MET A 1 9.84 8.01 -0.40
N ALA A 2 10.43 8.39 0.73
CA ALA A 2 11.44 9.45 0.77
C ALA A 2 12.60 9.23 -0.22
N LEU A 3 13.17 8.02 -0.26
CA LEU A 3 14.24 7.67 -1.21
C LEU A 3 13.82 7.83 -2.68
N MET A 4 12.59 7.46 -3.02
CA MET A 4 12.04 7.65 -4.38
C MET A 4 11.94 9.14 -4.72
N MET A 5 11.40 9.94 -3.80
CA MET A 5 11.21 11.37 -4.02
C MET A 5 12.55 12.10 -4.22
N VAL A 6 13.56 11.76 -3.43
CA VAL A 6 14.90 12.34 -3.57
C VAL A 6 15.57 11.90 -4.88
N SER A 7 15.58 10.60 -5.17
CA SER A 7 16.23 10.08 -6.38
C SER A 7 15.59 10.58 -7.68
N GLN A 8 14.28 10.85 -7.66
CA GLN A 8 13.53 11.34 -8.82
C GLN A 8 13.29 12.85 -8.79
N ASN A 9 13.89 13.58 -7.83
CA ASN A 9 13.76 15.02 -7.65
C ASN A 9 12.29 15.50 -7.64
N LEU A 10 11.44 14.80 -6.87
CA LEU A 10 10.00 15.05 -6.75
C LEU A 10 9.68 15.92 -5.53
N THR A 11 8.82 16.91 -5.73
CA THR A 11 8.21 17.64 -4.61
C THR A 11 6.93 16.94 -4.11
N PRO A 12 6.40 17.30 -2.92
CA PRO A 12 5.08 16.82 -2.49
C PRO A 12 3.96 17.14 -3.49
N GLU A 13 3.99 18.32 -4.12
CA GLU A 13 3.02 18.73 -5.13
C GLU A 13 3.08 17.82 -6.37
N ASP A 14 4.28 17.43 -6.80
CA ASP A 14 4.47 16.48 -7.90
C ASP A 14 3.85 15.12 -7.61
N VAL A 15 3.99 14.64 -6.36
CA VAL A 15 3.42 13.38 -5.91
C VAL A 15 1.89 13.45 -5.90
N MET A 16 1.33 14.59 -5.52
CA MET A 16 -0.12 14.81 -5.46
C MET A 16 -0.77 15.12 -6.82
N ASN A 17 0.02 15.52 -7.83
CA ASN A 17 -0.49 15.91 -9.15
C ASN A 17 -1.18 14.74 -9.88
N PRO A 18 -2.49 14.79 -10.18
CA PRO A 18 -3.20 13.69 -10.84
C PRO A 18 -2.74 13.43 -12.29
N ASP A 19 -2.21 14.44 -12.98
CA ASP A 19 -1.78 14.34 -14.38
C ASP A 19 -0.37 13.74 -14.52
N ARG A 20 0.33 13.56 -13.40
CA ARG A 20 1.68 13.01 -13.37
C ARG A 20 1.65 11.52 -13.04
N ASP A 21 1.80 10.70 -14.06
CA ASP A 21 1.97 9.24 -13.89
C ASP A 21 3.31 8.93 -13.20
N MET A 22 3.26 7.98 -12.27
CA MET A 22 4.41 7.49 -11.52
C MET A 22 4.14 6.11 -10.97
N SER A 23 5.23 5.36 -10.74
CA SER A 23 5.18 4.06 -10.08
C SER A 23 5.59 4.21 -8.63
N PHE A 24 4.65 3.94 -7.72
CA PHE A 24 4.91 3.97 -6.29
C PHE A 24 5.62 2.68 -5.87
N PRO A 25 6.48 2.71 -4.84
CA PRO A 25 7.09 1.49 -4.30
C PRO A 25 6.01 0.56 -3.74
N ASP A 26 6.19 -0.76 -3.91
CA ASP A 26 5.19 -1.76 -3.51
C ASP A 26 4.76 -1.63 -2.04
N SER A 27 5.71 -1.34 -1.14
CA SER A 27 5.42 -1.14 0.29
C SER A 27 4.44 0.01 0.56
N VAL A 28 4.40 1.02 -0.31
CA VAL A 28 3.51 2.18 -0.21
C VAL A 28 2.14 1.83 -0.76
N VAL A 29 2.12 1.08 -1.86
CA VAL A 29 0.89 0.52 -2.43
C VAL A 29 0.23 -0.39 -1.39
N ASP A 30 0.96 -1.33 -0.81
CA ASP A 30 0.45 -2.24 0.22
C ASP A 30 -0.06 -1.53 1.47
N MET A 31 0.69 -0.53 1.94
CA MET A 31 0.27 0.31 3.06
C MET A 31 -1.07 1.02 2.76
N MET A 32 -1.19 1.65 1.60
CA MET A 32 -2.40 2.39 1.21
C MET A 32 -3.56 1.48 0.77
N ARG A 33 -3.27 0.24 0.35
CA ARG A 33 -4.27 -0.81 0.08
C ARG A 33 -4.93 -1.28 1.38
N GLY A 34 -4.28 -1.06 2.53
CA GLY A 34 -4.79 -1.42 3.85
C GLY A 34 -4.15 -2.67 4.43
N ASN A 35 -3.15 -3.27 3.78
CA ASN A 35 -2.49 -4.51 4.24
C ASN A 35 -1.74 -4.34 5.57
N LEU A 36 -1.43 -3.10 5.95
CA LEU A 36 -0.81 -2.75 7.23
C LEU A 36 -1.85 -2.29 8.28
N GLY A 37 -3.15 -2.36 7.96
CA GLY A 37 -4.23 -1.85 8.79
C GLY A 37 -4.59 -0.40 8.47
N GLN A 38 -5.29 0.25 9.40
CA GLN A 38 -5.88 1.58 9.20
C GLN A 38 -5.27 2.60 10.18
N PRO A 39 -4.77 3.75 9.70
CA PRO A 39 -4.36 4.84 10.58
C PRO A 39 -5.60 5.52 11.20
N PRO A 40 -5.45 6.16 12.38
CA PRO A 40 -6.51 7.00 12.93
C PRO A 40 -6.92 8.11 11.94
N GLY A 41 -8.21 8.21 11.63
CA GLY A 41 -8.73 9.17 10.64
C GLY A 41 -8.61 8.73 9.18
N GLY A 42 -8.03 7.56 8.91
CA GLY A 42 -7.93 6.98 7.57
C GLY A 42 -6.88 7.63 6.66
N TRP A 43 -6.80 7.14 5.42
CA TRP A 43 -5.86 7.64 4.42
C TRP A 43 -6.43 8.85 3.67
N PRO A 44 -5.59 9.83 3.26
CA PRO A 44 -6.08 10.93 2.43
C PRO A 44 -6.54 10.40 1.06
N ARG A 45 -7.82 10.63 0.74
CA ARG A 45 -8.50 9.99 -0.40
C ARG A 45 -7.82 10.22 -1.76
N ALA A 46 -7.36 11.44 -2.02
CA ALA A 46 -6.76 11.80 -3.31
C ALA A 46 -5.48 11.01 -3.61
N ILE A 47 -4.55 10.95 -2.65
CA ILE A 47 -3.30 10.22 -2.83
C ILE A 47 -3.51 8.72 -2.79
N GLN A 48 -4.42 8.21 -1.94
CA GLN A 48 -4.76 6.80 -1.91
C GLN A 48 -5.30 6.33 -3.27
N ALA A 49 -6.24 7.07 -3.86
CA ALA A 49 -6.78 6.73 -5.18
C ALA A 49 -5.69 6.73 -6.27
N LYS A 50 -4.77 7.70 -6.24
CA LYS A 50 -3.64 7.77 -7.18
C LYS A 50 -2.67 6.61 -7.02
N VAL A 51 -2.30 6.27 -5.78
CA VAL A 51 -1.37 5.17 -5.47
C VAL A 51 -1.95 3.82 -5.87
N LEU A 52 -3.26 3.63 -5.64
CA LEU A 52 -3.95 2.37 -5.93
C LEU A 52 -4.38 2.21 -7.38
N LYS A 53 -4.26 3.26 -8.21
CA LYS A 53 -4.64 3.23 -9.64
C LYS A 53 -6.04 2.64 -9.90
N GLY A 54 -6.98 2.91 -9.00
CA GLY A 54 -8.36 2.41 -9.08
C GLY A 54 -8.63 1.09 -8.36
N GLU A 55 -7.63 0.45 -7.75
CA GLU A 55 -7.85 -0.69 -6.87
C GLU A 55 -8.66 -0.28 -5.62
N THR A 56 -9.52 -1.19 -5.15
CA THR A 56 -10.32 -0.97 -3.94
C THR A 56 -9.50 -1.33 -2.69
N PRO A 57 -9.28 -0.39 -1.75
CA PRO A 57 -8.59 -0.70 -0.50
C PRO A 57 -9.48 -1.52 0.43
N ILE A 58 -8.84 -2.34 1.27
CA ILE A 58 -9.51 -2.99 2.41
C ILE A 58 -9.51 -2.03 3.62
N THR A 59 -10.53 -2.16 4.47
CA THR A 59 -10.70 -1.31 5.67
C THR A 59 -10.82 -2.10 6.97
N ASP A 60 -10.90 -3.42 6.89
CA ASP A 60 -10.96 -4.34 8.02
C ASP A 60 -9.56 -4.89 8.36
N ARG A 61 -9.51 -5.88 9.27
CA ARG A 61 -8.25 -6.45 9.73
C ARG A 61 -7.65 -7.33 8.61
N PRO A 62 -6.44 -7.03 8.10
CA PRO A 62 -5.87 -7.73 6.94
C PRO A 62 -5.79 -9.26 7.09
N GLY A 63 -5.50 -9.73 8.31
CA GLY A 63 -5.45 -11.16 8.62
C GLY A 63 -6.77 -11.92 8.50
N VAL A 64 -7.90 -11.26 8.22
CA VAL A 64 -9.17 -11.93 7.89
C VAL A 64 -9.17 -12.49 6.45
N HIS A 65 -8.36 -11.90 5.56
CA HIS A 65 -8.26 -12.31 4.15
C HIS A 65 -7.15 -13.35 3.91
N LEU A 66 -6.43 -13.76 4.94
CA LEU A 66 -5.37 -14.75 4.83
C LEU A 66 -5.93 -16.16 4.99
N GLU A 67 -5.50 -17.05 4.10
CA GLU A 67 -5.80 -18.47 4.21
C GLU A 67 -5.16 -19.05 5.49
N PRO A 68 -5.88 -19.92 6.23
CA PRO A 68 -5.30 -20.65 7.33
C PRO A 68 -4.11 -21.51 6.89
N VAL A 69 -3.03 -21.50 7.67
CA VAL A 69 -1.84 -22.33 7.41
C VAL A 69 -1.91 -23.61 8.22
N ASP A 70 -1.67 -24.75 7.57
CA ASP A 70 -1.43 -26.03 8.25
C ASP A 70 0.00 -26.08 8.78
N LEU A 71 0.13 -25.96 10.10
CA LEU A 71 1.43 -25.89 10.77
C LEU A 71 2.19 -27.22 10.75
N GLU A 72 1.50 -28.37 10.69
CA GLU A 72 2.17 -29.68 10.65
C GLU A 72 2.69 -29.97 9.24
N ALA A 73 1.90 -29.61 8.21
CA ALA A 73 2.36 -29.70 6.82
C ALA A 73 3.56 -28.79 6.54
N GLU A 74 3.58 -27.56 7.06
CA GLU A 74 4.73 -26.66 6.93
C GLU A 74 5.96 -27.16 7.70
N ARG A 75 5.76 -27.71 8.91
CA ARG A 75 6.87 -28.30 9.68
C ARG A 75 7.56 -29.44 8.94
N ALA A 76 6.79 -30.31 8.25
CA ALA A 76 7.34 -31.45 7.54
C ALA A 76 8.17 -31.08 6.29
N LYS A 77 8.10 -29.82 5.81
CA LYS A 77 8.86 -29.32 4.66
C LYS A 77 10.23 -28.71 5.02
N LEU A 78 10.48 -28.42 6.31
CA LEU A 78 11.72 -27.83 6.83
C LEU A 78 12.80 -28.90 7.05
#